data_AF-A0A1F9BFS6-F1
#
_entry.id   AF-A0A1F9BFS6-F1
#
_cell.length_a   1.000
_cell.length_b   1.000
_cell.length_c   1.000
_cell.angle_alpha   90.00
_cell.angle_beta   90.00
_cell.angle_gamma   90.00
#
_symmetry.space_group_name_H-M   'P 1'
#
loop_
_entity.id
_entity.type
_entity.pdbx_description
1 polymer ?
#
loop_
_entity_poly.entity_id
_entity_poly.type
_entity_poly.pdbx_seq_one_letter_code
_entity_poly.pdbx_strand_id
1 'polypeptide(L)'
;MNNENDPFDILNSEQPLESGVYGLWLHIFCMSVFELLNGRCSPVGAEAFLFDSENFFFDFVADKLGYEPGKMRNRIREALKG
;
A
#
# COMPACT_ATOMS: atom_id res chain seq x y z
N MET A 1 6.66 24.65 -8.40
CA MET A 1 6.75 23.85 -7.17
C MET A 1 6.23 22.49 -7.54
N ASN A 2 7.13 21.60 -7.96
CA ASN A 2 6.76 20.24 -8.36
C ASN A 2 6.55 19.45 -7.07
N ASN A 3 5.36 18.88 -6.90
CA ASN A 3 5.08 17.95 -5.82
C ASN A 3 5.84 16.66 -6.17
N GLU A 4 7.09 16.56 -5.72
CA GLU A 4 7.92 15.39 -5.95
C GLU A 4 7.36 14.23 -5.12
N ASN A 5 6.77 13.26 -5.84
CA ASN A 5 6.46 11.89 -5.44
C ASN A 5 5.27 11.70 -4.49
N ASP A 6 4.05 11.69 -5.05
CA ASP A 6 2.97 10.95 -4.38
C ASP A 6 3.29 9.45 -4.53
N PRO A 7 3.52 8.68 -3.45
CA PRO A 7 3.74 7.24 -3.55
C PRO A 7 2.54 6.49 -4.13
N PHE A 8 1.35 7.09 -4.18
CA PHE A 8 0.22 6.52 -4.92
C PHE A 8 0.39 6.63 -6.45
N ASP A 9 1.29 7.48 -6.95
CA ASP A 9 1.68 7.48 -8.36
C ASP A 9 2.33 6.15 -8.76
N ILE A 10 2.94 5.42 -7.82
CA ILE A 10 3.45 4.05 -8.06
C ILE A 10 2.32 3.11 -8.48
N LEU A 11 1.09 3.30 -7.97
CA LEU A 11 -0.07 2.50 -8.39
C LEU A 11 -0.40 2.69 -9.87
N ASN A 12 -0.04 3.85 -10.43
CA ASN A 12 -0.31 4.24 -11.81
C ASN A 12 0.94 4.14 -12.71
N SER A 13 2.09 3.74 -12.18
CA SER A 13 3.37 3.76 -12.90
C SER A 13 3.59 2.48 -13.69
N GLU A 14 3.97 2.61 -14.98
CA GLU A 14 4.38 1.50 -15.84
C GLU A 14 5.83 1.03 -15.58
N GLN A 15 6.53 1.60 -14.58
CA GLN A 15 7.92 1.22 -14.29
C GLN A 15 7.99 -0.16 -13.61
N PRO A 16 9.01 -0.98 -13.94
CA PRO A 16 9.21 -2.25 -13.26
C PRO A 16 9.53 -2.00 -11.78
N LEU A 17 8.62 -2.42 -10.90
CA LEU A 17 8.81 -2.44 -9.45
C LEU A 17 10.15 -3.12 -9.14
N GLU A 18 10.96 -2.52 -8.26
CA GLU A 18 12.30 -3.02 -7.88
C GLU A 18 12.27 -4.53 -7.62
N SER A 19 13.11 -5.31 -8.31
CA SER A 19 13.08 -6.76 -8.18
C SER A 19 13.59 -7.21 -6.81
N GLY A 20 12.85 -8.12 -6.15
CA GLY A 20 13.22 -8.69 -4.84
C GLY A 20 12.07 -8.73 -3.84
N VAL A 21 12.41 -8.96 -2.57
CA VAL A 21 11.43 -9.05 -1.47
C VAL A 21 10.59 -7.78 -1.35
N TYR A 22 11.20 -6.61 -1.52
CA TYR A 22 10.49 -5.34 -1.48
C TYR A 22 9.48 -5.18 -2.62
N GLY A 23 9.88 -5.40 -3.87
CA GLY A 23 8.96 -5.31 -5.01
C GLY A 23 7.76 -6.24 -4.90
N LEU A 24 7.96 -7.46 -4.38
CA LEU A 24 6.85 -8.39 -4.13
C LEU A 24 5.84 -7.79 -3.14
N TRP A 25 6.30 -7.32 -1.99
CA TRP A 25 5.40 -6.78 -0.97
C TRP A 25 4.80 -5.44 -1.35
N LEU A 26 5.54 -4.62 -2.09
CA LEU A 26 5.00 -3.40 -2.68
C LEU A 26 3.89 -3.73 -3.68
N HIS A 27 4.07 -4.75 -4.53
CA HIS A 27 3.01 -5.19 -5.44
C HIS A 27 1.77 -5.68 -4.69
N ILE A 28 1.94 -6.50 -3.64
CA ILE A 28 0.84 -6.98 -2.79
C ILE A 28 0.15 -5.82 -2.09
N PHE A 29 0.90 -4.84 -1.60
CA PHE A 29 0.37 -3.60 -1.03
C PHE A 29 -0.51 -2.85 -2.05
N CYS A 30 0.01 -2.61 -3.26
CA CYS A 30 -0.70 -1.92 -4.33
C CYS A 30 -1.99 -2.65 -4.71
N MET A 31 -1.92 -3.97 -4.86
CA MET A 31 -3.07 -4.82 -5.16
C MET A 31 -4.12 -4.76 -4.05
N SER A 32 -3.71 -4.85 -2.79
CA SER A 32 -4.61 -4.80 -1.63
C SER A 32 -5.34 -3.45 -1.55
N VAL A 33 -4.62 -2.34 -1.77
CA VAL A 33 -5.23 -0.99 -1.79
C VAL A 33 -6.21 -0.86 -2.96
N PHE A 34 -5.82 -1.33 -4.14
CA PHE A 34 -6.69 -1.32 -5.33
C PHE A 34 -7.96 -2.16 -5.13
N GLU A 35 -7.84 -3.32 -4.49
CA GLU A 35 -8.96 -4.22 -4.17
C GLU A 35 -10.00 -3.52 -3.32
N LEU A 36 -9.58 -2.88 -2.22
CA LEU A 36 -10.48 -2.16 -1.32
C LEU A 36 -11.09 -0.91 -1.95
N LEU A 37 -10.34 -0.16 -2.77
CA LEU A 37 -10.87 1.03 -3.45
C LEU A 37 -11.91 0.70 -4.52
N ASN A 38 -11.74 -0.40 -5.24
CA ASN A 38 -12.62 -0.76 -6.35
C ASN A 38 -13.73 -1.74 -5.97
N GLY A 39 -13.77 -2.22 -4.71
CA GLY A 39 -14.76 -3.19 -4.23
C GLY A 39 -14.77 -4.50 -5.03
N ARG A 40 -13.63 -4.87 -5.63
CA ARG A 40 -13.49 -6.13 -6.37
C ARG A 40 -12.96 -7.19 -5.40
N CYS A 41 -13.42 -8.43 -5.48
CA CYS A 41 -12.99 -9.56 -4.64
C CYS A 41 -13.34 -9.45 -3.13
N SER A 42 -12.99 -10.50 -2.37
CA SER A 42 -13.31 -10.63 -0.94
C SER A 42 -12.31 -9.80 -0.12
N PRO A 43 -12.75 -8.75 0.59
CA PRO A 43 -11.85 -7.79 1.24
C PRO A 43 -10.99 -8.41 2.35
N VAL A 44 -11.29 -9.63 2.79
CA VAL A 44 -10.63 -10.30 3.92
C VAL A 44 -9.11 -10.35 3.75
N GLY A 45 -8.62 -10.68 2.55
CA GLY A 45 -7.17 -10.77 2.31
C GLY A 45 -6.49 -9.40 2.32
N ALA A 46 -7.09 -8.44 1.62
CA ALA A 46 -6.59 -7.07 1.55
C ALA A 46 -6.65 -6.35 2.91
N GLU A 47 -7.73 -6.53 3.67
CA GLU A 47 -7.87 -6.01 5.03
C GLU A 47 -6.86 -6.64 5.98
N ALA A 48 -6.65 -7.96 5.91
CA ALA A 48 -5.64 -8.62 6.72
C ALA A 48 -4.24 -8.08 6.39
N PHE A 49 -3.91 -7.89 5.11
CA PHE A 49 -2.62 -7.32 4.76
C PHE A 49 -2.46 -5.87 5.24
N LEU A 50 -3.47 -5.01 5.02
CA LEU A 50 -3.36 -3.56 5.27
C LEU A 50 -3.60 -3.17 6.72
N PHE A 51 -4.42 -3.90 7.47
CA PHE A 51 -4.91 -3.45 8.78
C PHE A 51 -4.57 -4.36 9.95
N ASP A 52 -3.98 -5.53 9.72
CA ASP A 52 -3.37 -6.31 10.79
C ASP A 52 -2.17 -5.54 11.38
N SER A 53 -2.23 -5.30 12.69
CA SER A 53 -1.19 -4.60 13.45
C SER A 53 0.07 -5.44 13.63
N GLU A 54 -0.02 -6.76 13.46
CA GLU A 54 1.13 -7.68 13.59
C GLU A 54 1.76 -8.01 12.23
N ASN A 55 1.21 -7.48 11.13
CA ASN A 55 1.74 -7.73 9.79
C ASN A 55 3.04 -6.93 9.53
N PHE A 56 4.16 -7.57 9.83
CA PHE A 56 5.49 -7.00 9.60
C PHE A 56 5.82 -6.74 8.12
N PHE A 57 5.13 -7.39 7.16
CA PHE A 57 5.36 -7.13 5.74
C PHE A 57 4.78 -5.78 5.31
N PHE A 58 3.61 -5.41 5.85
CA PHE A 58 3.09 -4.05 5.68
C PHE A 58 4.05 -3.03 6.28
N ASP A 59 4.51 -3.28 7.52
CA ASP A 59 5.41 -2.35 8.20
C ASP A 59 6.74 -2.19 7.43
N PHE A 60 7.25 -3.28 6.85
CA PHE A 60 8.42 -3.26 5.96
C PHE A 60 8.18 -2.40 4.72
N VAL A 61 7.02 -2.51 4.06
CA VAL A 61 6.68 -1.66 2.90
C VAL A 61 6.54 -0.20 3.31
N ALA A 62 5.86 0.07 4.43
CA ALA A 62 5.68 1.42 4.95
C ALA A 62 7.02 2.10 5.24
N ASP A 63 7.93 1.39 5.93
CA ASP A 63 9.29 1.87 6.23
C ASP A 63 10.08 2.16 4.95
N LYS A 64 10.02 1.27 3.95
CA LYS A 64 10.68 1.47 2.64
C LYS A 64 10.12 2.65 1.85
N LEU A 65 8.85 2.97 2.02
CA LEU A 65 8.22 4.16 1.45
C LEU A 65 8.46 5.43 2.29
N GLY A 66 9.14 5.32 3.44
CA GLY A 66 9.44 6.45 4.34
C GLY A 66 8.29 6.86 5.26
N TYR A 67 7.32 5.96 5.49
CA TYR A 67 6.16 6.21 6.35
C TYR A 67 6.25 5.45 7.67
N GLU A 68 5.77 6.08 8.74
CA GLU A 68 5.44 5.36 9.97
C GLU A 68 4.21 4.46 9.70
N PRO A 69 4.25 3.15 10.02
CA PRO A 69 3.21 2.22 9.61
C PRO A 69 1.80 2.56 10.12
N GLY A 70 1.66 3.05 11.36
CA GLY A 70 0.37 3.48 11.91
C GLY A 70 -0.25 4.65 11.13
N LYS A 71 0.56 5.66 10.81
CA LYS A 71 0.14 6.82 9.98
C LYS A 71 -0.25 6.38 8.58
N MET A 72 0.47 5.43 7.97
CA MET A 72 0.13 4.92 6.64
C MET A 72 -1.21 4.19 6.65
N ARG A 73 -1.46 3.31 7.64
CA ARG A 73 -2.76 2.64 7.81
C ARG A 73 -3.89 3.65 7.96
N ASN A 74 -3.69 4.69 8.77
CA ASN A 74 -4.68 5.74 8.94
C ASN A 74 -4.95 6.49 7.63
N ARG A 75 -3.91 6.84 6.86
CA ARG A 75 -4.07 7.48 5.55
C ARG A 75 -4.87 6.61 4.57
N ILE A 76 -4.63 5.30 4.56
CA ILE A 76 -5.40 4.36 3.72
C ILE A 76 -6.85 4.30 4.19
N ARG A 77 -7.11 4.23 5.50
CA ARG A 77 -8.49 4.27 6.02
C ARG A 77 -9.23 5.54 5.64
N GLU A 78 -8.57 6.69 5.68
CA GLU A 78 -9.18 7.95 5.24
C GLU A 78 -9.44 7.94 3.73
N ALA A 79 -8.52 7.43 2.91
CA ALA A 79 -8.73 7.31 1.46
C ALA A 79 -9.89 6.38 1.09
N LEU A 80 -10.17 5.35 1.91
CA LEU A 80 -11.31 4.45 1.71
C LEU A 80 -12.66 5.05 2.14
N LYS A 81 -12.66 6.10 2.97
CA LYS A 81 -13.89 6.79 3.40
C LYS A 81 -14.41 7.79 2.35
N GLY A 82 -13.56 8.20 1.40
CA GLY A 82 -13.88 9.20 0.38
C GLY A 82 -13.37 10.59 0.74
#